data_AF-D8SRQ6-F1
#
_entry.id   AF-D8SRQ6-F1
#
_cell.length_a   1.000
_cell.length_b   1.000
_cell.length_c   1.000
_cell.angle_alpha   90.00
_cell.angle_beta   90.00
_cell.angle_gamma   90.00
#
_symmetry.space_group_name_H-M   'P 1'
#
loop_
_entity.id
_entity.type
_entity.pdbx_description
1 polymer ?
#
loop_
_entity_poly.entity_id
_entity_poly.type
_entity_poly.pdbx_seq_one_letter_code
_entity_poly.pdbx_strand_id
1 'polypeptide(L)'
;RPRWKPTPVQISILEYIFENSDLLPGDKDITIITDGLRLYGPVEEVNVFYWFQNRRARAKRTANQDHHPKVRNFDPAKTLEPFEKL
;
A
#
# COMPACT_ATOMS: atom_id res chain seq x y z
N ARG A 1 -0.25 -5.98 -16.77
CA ARG A 1 0.96 -5.29 -16.27
C ARG A 1 1.51 -6.08 -15.08
N PRO A 2 2.81 -6.42 -15.03
CA PRO A 2 3.40 -7.09 -13.87
C PRO A 2 3.28 -6.19 -12.62
N ARG A 3 3.18 -6.81 -11.44
CA ARG A 3 3.10 -6.08 -10.16
C ARG A 3 4.44 -5.38 -9.92
N TRP A 4 4.39 -4.06 -9.74
CA TRP A 4 5.56 -3.29 -9.35
C TRP A 4 6.08 -3.74 -7.99
N LYS A 5 7.39 -3.95 -7.91
CA LYS A 5 8.13 -4.26 -6.69
C LYS A 5 9.15 -3.13 -6.49
N PRO A 6 8.85 -2.12 -5.67
CA PRO A 6 9.77 -1.02 -5.44
C PRO A 6 11.06 -1.54 -4.81
N THR A 7 12.19 -0.91 -5.14
CA THR A 7 13.46 -1.17 -4.45
C THR A 7 13.44 -0.53 -3.05
N PRO A 8 14.29 -1.00 -2.11
CA PRO A 8 14.35 -0.40 -0.77
C PRO A 8 14.62 1.11 -0.81
N VAL A 9 15.49 1.56 -1.73
CA VAL A 9 15.80 2.98 -1.93
C VAL A 9 14.58 3.77 -2.40
N GLN A 10 13.81 3.22 -3.35
CA GLN A 10 12.57 3.86 -3.81
C GLN A 10 11.55 4.00 -2.66
N ILE A 11 11.46 2.99 -1.79
CA ILE A 11 10.57 3.04 -0.60
C ILE A 11 11.01 4.17 0.33
N SER A 12 12.31 4.25 0.68
CA SER A 12 12.80 5.29 1.60
C SER A 12 12.56 6.71 1.07
N ILE A 13 12.72 6.93 -0.23
CA ILE A 13 12.43 8.23 -0.87
C ILE A 13 10.93 8.56 -0.77
N LEU A 14 10.06 7.59 -1.10
CA LEU A 14 8.61 7.77 -1.02
C LEU A 14 8.13 8.06 0.41
N GLU A 15 8.71 7.37 1.40
CA GLU A 15 8.42 7.60 2.82
C GLU A 15 8.89 8.98 3.28
N TYR A 16 10.12 9.37 2.94
CA TYR A 16 10.64 10.70 3.25
C TYR A 16 9.74 11.79 2.68
N ILE A 17 9.35 11.69 1.40
CA ILE A 17 8.46 12.67 0.78
C ILE A 17 7.12 12.71 1.50
N PHE A 18 6.52 11.55 1.78
CA PHE A 18 5.22 11.46 2.46
C PHE A 18 5.22 12.12 3.84
N GLU A 19 6.28 11.91 4.64
CA GLU A 19 6.41 12.46 5.98
C GLU A 19 6.61 13.98 5.98
N ASN A 20 7.19 14.53 4.91
CA ASN A 20 7.43 15.96 4.75
C ASN A 20 6.36 16.66 3.90
N SER A 21 5.32 15.94 3.44
CA SER A 21 4.24 16.48 2.62
C SER A 21 2.90 16.43 3.37
N ASP A 22 2.27 17.60 3.59
CA ASP A 22 0.94 17.67 4.21
C ASP A 22 -0.21 17.36 3.22
N LEU A 23 0.04 17.47 1.91
CA LEU A 23 -0.95 17.34 0.86
C LEU A 23 -0.66 16.17 -0.09
N LEU A 24 -1.70 15.73 -0.80
CA LEU A 24 -1.57 14.75 -1.88
C LEU A 24 -0.70 15.38 -2.98
N PRO A 25 0.38 14.73 -3.43
CA PRO A 25 1.11 15.20 -4.59
C PRO A 25 0.15 15.35 -5.76
N GLY A 26 0.08 16.56 -6.35
CA GLY A 26 -0.70 16.80 -7.55
C GLY A 26 -0.05 16.12 -8.76
N ASP A 27 -0.69 16.15 -9.92
CA ASP A 27 -0.19 15.47 -11.14
C ASP A 27 1.26 15.85 -11.47
N LYS A 28 1.62 17.13 -11.30
CA LYS A 28 2.99 17.62 -11.50
C LYS A 28 4.00 16.99 -10.53
N ASP A 29 3.60 16.83 -9.27
CA ASP A 29 4.46 16.24 -8.24
C ASP A 29 4.65 14.75 -8.49
N ILE A 30 3.59 14.04 -8.93
CA ILE A 30 3.68 12.61 -9.30
C ILE A 30 4.70 12.41 -10.42
N THR A 31 4.69 13.25 -11.46
CA THR A 31 5.68 13.17 -12.55
C THR A 31 7.10 13.39 -12.02
N ILE A 32 7.33 14.46 -11.23
CA ILE A 32 8.66 14.78 -10.67
C ILE A 32 9.19 13.64 -9.79
N ILE A 33 8.35 13.11 -8.90
CA ILE A 33 8.72 12.00 -8.02
C ILE A 33 9.03 10.75 -8.84
N THR A 34 8.22 10.45 -9.86
CA THR A 34 8.44 9.30 -10.75
C THR A 34 9.79 9.41 -11.45
N ASP A 35 10.13 10.58 -11.98
CA ASP A 35 11.42 10.82 -12.65
C ASP A 35 12.61 10.63 -11.72
N GLY A 36 12.52 11.12 -10.47
CA GLY A 36 13.56 10.87 -9.47
C GLY A 36 13.71 9.40 -9.11
N LEU A 37 12.61 8.67 -8.98
CA LEU A 37 12.61 7.24 -8.61
C LEU A 37 13.12 6.32 -9.73
N ARG A 38 13.02 6.74 -11.00
CA ARG A 38 13.53 5.97 -12.16
C ARG A 38 15.04 5.72 -12.09
N LEU A 39 15.79 6.58 -11.41
CA LEU A 39 17.23 6.40 -11.18
C LEU A 39 17.55 5.17 -10.32
N TYR A 40 16.58 4.68 -9.54
CA TYR A 40 16.77 3.61 -8.56
C TYR A 40 16.00 2.32 -8.92
N GLY A 41 15.41 2.27 -10.12
CA GLY A 41 14.68 1.11 -10.63
C GLY A 41 13.45 1.47 -11.47
N PRO A 42 12.82 0.48 -12.13
CA PRO A 42 11.64 0.71 -12.94
C PRO A 42 10.45 1.18 -12.08
N VAL A 43 9.76 2.22 -12.53
CA VAL A 43 8.57 2.80 -11.88
C VAL A 43 7.74 3.60 -12.90
N GLU A 44 6.42 3.58 -12.73
CA GLU A 44 5.46 4.39 -13.49
C GLU A 44 4.69 5.33 -12.56
N GLU A 45 4.14 6.41 -13.11
CA GLU A 45 3.35 7.40 -12.36
C GLU A 45 2.17 6.77 -11.62
N VAL A 46 1.51 5.79 -12.25
CA VAL A 46 0.42 5.03 -11.63
C VAL A 46 0.87 4.30 -10.36
N ASN A 47 2.13 3.85 -10.30
CA ASN A 47 2.67 3.21 -9.11
C ASN A 47 2.85 4.20 -7.98
N VAL A 48 3.43 5.38 -8.27
CA VAL A 48 3.65 6.46 -7.30
C VAL A 48 2.32 6.97 -6.77
N PHE A 49 1.36 7.26 -7.66
CA PHE A 49 0.01 7.69 -7.30
C PHE A 49 -0.68 6.71 -6.34
N TYR A 50 -0.69 5.41 -6.66
CA TYR A 50 -1.30 4.41 -5.78
C TYR A 50 -0.50 4.18 -4.50
N TRP A 51 0.81 4.35 -4.50
CA TRP A 51 1.61 4.25 -3.29
C TRP A 51 1.17 5.32 -2.27
N PHE A 52 1.06 6.58 -2.70
CA PHE A 52 0.62 7.69 -1.84
C PHE A 52 -0.82 7.50 -1.35
N GLN A 53 -1.74 7.09 -2.22
CA GLN A 53 -3.11 6.77 -1.82
C GLN A 53 -3.15 5.66 -0.75
N ASN A 54 -2.40 4.58 -0.96
CA ASN A 54 -2.35 3.46 -0.02
C ASN A 54 -1.71 3.86 1.31
N ARG A 55 -0.66 4.71 1.29
CA ARG A 55 0.02 5.17 2.50
C ARG A 55 -0.91 5.98 3.40
N ARG A 56 -1.74 6.87 2.81
CA ARG A 56 -2.80 7.59 3.53
C ARG A 56 -3.87 6.65 4.09
N ALA A 57 -4.36 5.72 3.27
CA ALA A 57 -5.37 4.76 3.70
C ALA A 57 -4.89 3.86 4.85
N ARG A 58 -3.59 3.58 4.93
CA ARG A 58 -2.95 2.89 6.06
C ARG A 58 -2.84 3.80 7.28
N ALA A 59 -2.32 5.02 7.12
CA ALA A 59 -2.20 5.98 8.23
C ALA A 59 -3.55 6.27 8.92
N LYS A 60 -4.62 6.47 8.13
CA LYS A 60 -5.98 6.64 8.66
C LYS A 60 -6.51 5.40 9.38
N ARG A 61 -6.18 4.20 8.89
CA ARG A 61 -6.58 2.95 9.55
C ARG A 61 -5.85 2.77 10.86
N THR A 62 -4.54 3.02 10.92
CA THR A 62 -3.76 2.94 12.16
C THR A 62 -4.30 3.92 13.21
N ALA A 63 -4.60 5.17 12.83
CA ALA A 63 -5.19 6.16 13.76
C ALA A 63 -6.57 5.75 14.32
N ASN A 64 -7.35 4.96 13.58
CA ASN A 64 -8.67 4.49 14.01
C ASN A 64 -8.65 3.09 14.66
N GLN A 65 -7.50 2.38 14.64
CA GLN A 65 -7.37 1.00 15.13
C GLN A 65 -6.89 0.88 16.57
N ASP A 66 -6.60 2.00 17.25
CA ASP A 66 -6.42 2.01 18.71
C ASP A 66 -7.73 1.71 19.47
N HIS A 67 -8.85 1.52 18.77
CA HIS A 67 -10.12 1.03 19.32
C HIS A 67 -10.52 -0.31 18.68
N HIS A 68 -9.95 -1.39 19.23
CA HIS A 68 -10.40 -2.78 19.15
C HIS A 68 -10.10 -3.57 17.85
N PRO A 69 -9.47 -4.76 17.94
CA PRO A 69 -9.37 -5.67 16.80
C PRO A 69 -10.77 -6.23 16.48
N LYS A 70 -11.29 -5.98 15.27
CA LYS A 70 -12.39 -6.77 14.73
C LYS A 70 -11.86 -8.17 14.43
N VAL A 71 -11.94 -9.05 15.43
CA VAL A 71 -11.86 -10.50 15.25
C VAL A 71 -12.87 -10.86 14.17
N ARG A 72 -12.39 -11.26 13.00
CA ARG A 72 -13.27 -11.91 12.01
C ARG A 72 -13.71 -13.20 12.69
N ASN A 73 -15.01 -13.34 12.97
CA ASN A 73 -15.59 -14.56 13.50
C ASN A 73 -15.06 -15.76 12.71
N PHE A 74 -14.11 -16.49 13.29
CA PHE A 74 -13.63 -17.76 12.77
C PHE A 74 -14.68 -18.78 13.18
N ASP A 75 -15.44 -19.26 12.21
CA ASP A 75 -16.53 -20.21 12.40
C ASP A 75 -16.01 -21.60 12.01
N PRO A 76 -15.52 -22.42 12.96
CA PRO A 76 -14.87 -23.70 12.65
C PRO A 76 -15.85 -24.71 12.03
N ALA A 77 -17.16 -24.49 12.19
CA ALA A 77 -18.22 -25.36 11.67
C ALA A 77 -18.48 -25.24 10.16
N LYS A 78 -17.88 -24.27 9.45
CA LYS A 78 -18.02 -24.14 7.99
C LYS A 78 -16.86 -24.71 7.17
N THR A 79 -15.80 -25.20 7.82
CA THR A 79 -14.56 -25.59 7.12
C THR A 79 -14.35 -27.11 7.01
N LEU A 80 -15.21 -27.94 7.59
CA LEU A 80 -15.07 -29.39 7.47
C LEU A 80 -16.43 -30.04 7.21
N GLU A 81 -16.74 -30.28 5.94
CA GLU A 81 -17.64 -31.37 5.55
C GLU A 81 -16.80 -32.52 4.95
N PRO A 82 -16.86 -33.76 5.49
CA PRO A 82 -15.90 -34.84 5.24
C PRO A 82 -16.03 -35.60 3.91
N PHE A 83 -14.91 -36.15 3.45
CA PHE A 83 -14.73 -37.07 2.31
C PHE A 83 -15.33 -38.47 2.53
N GLU A 84 -16.58 -38.62 2.96
CA GLU A 84 -17.23 -39.93 3.01
C GLU A 84 -18.60 -39.95 2.32
N LYS A 85 -18.56 -40.19 1.01
CA LYS A 85 -19.56 -40.99 0.30
C LYS A 85 -18.85 -41.85 -0.75
N LEU A 86 -18.43 -43.04 -0.32
CA LEU A 86 -18.45 -44.24 -1.14
C LEU A 86 -19.90 -44.71 -1.31
#